data_AF-A0A1B7W2E1-F1
#
_entry.id   AF-A0A1B7W2E1-F1
#
_cell.length_a   1.000
_cell.length_b   1.000
_cell.length_c   1.000
_cell.angle_alpha   90.00
_cell.angle_beta   90.00
_cell.angle_gamma   90.00
#
_symmetry.space_group_name_H-M   'P 1'
#
loop_
_entity.id
_entity.type
_entity.pdbx_description
1 polymer ?
#
loop_
_entity_poly.entity_id
_entity_poly.type
_entity_poly.pdbx_seq_one_letter_code
_entity_poly.pdbx_strand_id
1 'polypeptide(L)'
;MLETQNDKPNDDEVEDSEIITQLSAGDKELLELIQKLLEPCDRITYGERQREVAAKLGKSVRTVRRLVKKWEEQGLAGLQTTQRADKGKHRIDSQWQKFIINTYKEGNKGGKRITPQQVAIRIYLPSPRFLRSASLSPQ
;
A
#
# COMPACT_ATOMS: atom_id res chain seq x y z
N MET A 1 11.67 -62.18 17.57
CA MET A 1 10.57 -61.92 16.61
C MET A 1 10.50 -60.41 16.51
N LEU A 2 11.23 -59.84 15.54
CA LEU A 2 11.47 -58.40 15.40
C LEU A 2 10.34 -57.73 14.63
N GLU A 3 10.19 -56.43 14.91
CA GLU A 3 9.07 -55.54 14.63
C GLU A 3 8.77 -55.29 13.14
N THR A 4 7.50 -54.89 12.93
CA THR A 4 6.89 -54.23 11.77
C THR A 4 7.83 -53.37 10.93
N GLN A 5 7.59 -53.27 9.60
CA GLN A 5 7.33 -52.00 8.90
C GLN A 5 6.43 -52.21 7.67
N ASN A 6 5.25 -51.58 7.71
CA ASN A 6 4.42 -51.27 6.56
C ASN A 6 5.06 -50.09 5.84
N ASP A 7 5.51 -50.29 4.61
CA ASP A 7 6.01 -49.23 3.75
C ASP A 7 4.83 -48.67 2.95
N LYS A 8 4.36 -47.48 3.34
CA LYS A 8 3.46 -46.64 2.53
C LYS A 8 4.28 -45.43 2.08
N PRO A 9 4.42 -45.18 0.77
CA PRO A 9 5.05 -43.94 0.33
C PRO A 9 4.10 -42.78 0.65
N ASN A 10 4.67 -41.74 1.26
CA ASN A 10 3.97 -40.53 1.65
C ASN A 10 3.96 -39.58 0.43
N ASP A 11 2.80 -39.43 -0.22
CA ASP A 11 2.57 -38.55 -1.38
C ASP A 11 2.36 -37.08 -0.95
N ASP A 12 3.30 -36.49 -0.20
CA ASP A 12 3.18 -35.11 0.30
C ASP A 12 4.26 -34.14 -0.26
N GLU A 13 4.91 -34.45 -1.38
CA GLU A 13 5.95 -33.59 -1.96
C GLU A 13 5.66 -33.15 -3.40
N VAL A 14 4.58 -32.40 -3.67
CA VAL A 14 4.43 -31.70 -4.98
C VAL A 14 3.81 -30.29 -4.90
N GLU A 15 3.22 -29.83 -3.79
CA GLU A 15 2.45 -28.56 -3.82
C GLU A 15 3.30 -27.26 -3.83
N ASP A 16 4.57 -27.30 -3.42
CA ASP A 16 5.40 -26.08 -3.35
C ASP A 16 5.77 -25.53 -4.74
N SER A 17 5.83 -26.39 -5.76
CA SER A 17 6.27 -26.02 -7.10
C SER A 17 5.22 -25.21 -7.87
N GLU A 18 3.94 -25.42 -7.58
CA GLU A 18 2.84 -24.83 -8.36
C GLU A 18 2.62 -23.35 -8.00
N ILE A 19 2.82 -22.97 -6.73
CA ILE A 19 2.68 -21.58 -6.25
C ILE A 19 3.76 -20.66 -6.85
N ILE A 20 4.98 -21.18 -7.06
CA ILE A 20 6.11 -20.41 -7.63
C ILE A 20 5.87 -20.08 -9.11
N THR A 21 5.12 -20.91 -9.84
CA THR A 21 4.86 -20.69 -11.26
C THR A 21 3.95 -19.49 -11.55
N GLN A 22 3.12 -19.07 -10.60
CA GLN A 22 2.17 -17.95 -10.74
C GLN A 22 2.76 -16.57 -10.37
N LEU A 23 4.02 -16.52 -9.92
CA LEU A 23 4.68 -15.26 -9.56
C LEU A 23 5.08 -14.45 -10.80
N SER A 24 4.82 -13.14 -10.74
CA SER A 24 5.37 -12.18 -11.71
C SER A 24 6.90 -12.24 -11.74
N ALA A 25 7.52 -11.97 -12.89
CA ALA A 25 8.98 -11.97 -13.04
C ALA A 25 9.67 -11.08 -11.98
N GLY A 26 9.08 -9.91 -11.68
CA GLY A 26 9.60 -9.01 -10.64
C GLY A 26 9.45 -9.54 -9.21
N ASP A 27 8.47 -10.40 -8.94
CA ASP A 27 8.27 -11.00 -7.62
C ASP A 27 9.25 -12.16 -7.39
N LYS A 28 9.63 -12.89 -8.45
CA LYS A 28 10.68 -13.91 -8.43
C LYS A 28 12.05 -13.32 -8.12
N GLU A 29 12.42 -12.23 -8.81
CA GLU A 29 13.67 -11.50 -8.54
C GLU A 29 13.73 -10.97 -7.10
N LEU A 30 12.61 -10.45 -6.59
CA LEU A 30 12.53 -9.98 -5.21
C LEU A 30 12.74 -11.12 -4.20
N LEU A 31 12.16 -12.29 -4.48
CA LEU A 31 12.26 -13.47 -3.63
C LEU A 31 13.70 -13.99 -3.56
N GLU A 32 14.40 -14.08 -4.69
CA GLU A 32 15.82 -14.47 -4.73
C GLU A 32 16.70 -13.51 -3.91
N LEU A 33 16.45 -12.20 -4.01
CA LEU A 33 17.20 -11.19 -3.27
C LEU A 33 16.94 -11.28 -1.75
N ILE A 34 15.72 -11.61 -1.33
CA ILE A 34 15.36 -11.79 0.08
C ILE A 34 15.98 -13.08 0.63
N GLN A 35 15.94 -14.18 -0.12
CA GLN A 35 16.57 -15.44 0.28
C GLN A 35 18.08 -15.25 0.51
N LYS A 36 18.77 -14.59 -0.42
CA LYS A 36 20.19 -14.26 -0.29
C LYS A 36 20.51 -13.37 0.91
N LEU A 37 19.54 -12.56 1.35
CA LEU A 37 19.69 -11.70 2.52
C LEU A 37 19.42 -12.45 3.83
N LEU A 38 18.59 -13.49 3.81
CA LEU A 38 18.31 -14.34 4.96
C LEU A 38 19.41 -15.35 5.28
N GLU A 39 20.32 -15.60 4.33
CA GLU A 39 21.52 -16.38 4.58
C GLU A 39 22.27 -15.85 5.82
N PRO A 40 22.65 -16.72 6.77
CA PRO A 40 23.35 -16.29 7.97
C PRO A 40 24.67 -15.61 7.58
N CYS A 41 24.81 -14.36 8.00
CA CYS A 41 26.01 -13.56 7.74
C CYS A 41 26.28 -12.59 8.90
N ASP A 42 27.53 -12.11 8.96
CA ASP A 42 27.93 -11.12 9.96
C ASP A 42 27.10 -9.83 9.85
N ARG A 43 26.90 -9.15 10.98
CA ARG A 43 26.08 -7.92 11.05
C ARG A 43 26.56 -6.82 10.10
N ILE A 44 27.86 -6.71 9.89
CA ILE A 44 28.47 -5.70 8.99
C ILE A 44 28.13 -6.06 7.54
N THR A 45 28.42 -7.30 7.15
CA THR A 45 28.14 -7.88 5.83
C THR A 45 26.64 -7.83 5.50
N TYR A 46 25.78 -8.07 6.48
CA TYR A 46 24.33 -7.94 6.35
C TYR A 46 23.91 -6.50 5.99
N GLY A 47 24.51 -5.50 6.63
CA GLY A 47 24.25 -4.09 6.34
C GLY A 47 24.74 -3.65 4.95
N GLU A 48 25.80 -4.26 4.43
CA GLU A 48 26.29 -4.08 3.06
C GLU A 48 25.38 -4.73 2.03
N ARG A 49 25.03 -6.01 2.23
CA ARG A 49 24.05 -6.72 1.39
C ARG A 49 22.71 -5.99 1.32
N GLN A 50 22.24 -5.42 2.44
CA GLN A 50 21.02 -4.58 2.44
C GLN A 50 21.14 -3.35 1.54
N ARG A 51 22.31 -2.70 1.49
CA ARG A 51 22.56 -1.54 0.63
C ARG A 51 22.64 -1.95 -0.84
N GLU A 52 23.27 -3.07 -1.15
CA GLU A 52 23.33 -3.61 -2.51
C GLU A 52 21.94 -4.00 -3.03
N VAL A 53 21.15 -4.72 -2.24
CA VAL A 53 19.77 -5.08 -2.59
C VAL A 53 18.92 -3.84 -2.77
N ALA A 54 19.08 -2.82 -1.91
CA ALA A 54 18.38 -1.55 -2.03
C ALA A 54 18.73 -0.83 -3.35
N ALA A 55 20.01 -0.80 -3.74
CA ALA A 55 20.46 -0.22 -5.00
C ALA A 55 19.90 -0.99 -6.21
N LYS A 56 19.93 -2.33 -6.20
CA LYS A 56 19.37 -3.17 -7.27
C LYS A 56 17.87 -2.96 -7.44
N LEU A 57 17.13 -2.82 -6.35
CA LEU A 57 15.68 -2.60 -6.37
C LEU A 57 15.28 -1.14 -6.61
N GLY A 58 16.23 -0.20 -6.65
CA GLY A 58 15.95 1.24 -6.73
C GLY A 58 15.12 1.75 -5.53
N LYS A 59 15.27 1.13 -4.36
CA LYS A 59 14.48 1.42 -3.15
C LYS A 59 15.38 1.83 -1.99
N SER A 60 14.81 2.42 -0.95
CA SER A 60 15.55 2.72 0.27
C SER A 60 15.87 1.43 1.06
N VAL A 61 16.97 1.44 1.83
CA VAL A 61 17.31 0.37 2.78
C VAL A 61 16.17 0.10 3.76
N ARG A 62 15.45 1.14 4.19
CA ARG A 62 14.27 1.02 5.05
C ARG A 62 13.16 0.21 4.39
N THR A 63 12.96 0.36 3.08
CA THR A 63 11.97 -0.41 2.32
C THR A 63 12.38 -1.87 2.26
N VAL A 64 13.65 -2.17 2.00
CA VAL A 64 14.19 -3.54 2.00
C VAL A 64 13.99 -4.21 3.36
N ARG A 65 14.35 -3.53 4.46
CA ARG A 65 14.09 -4.04 5.82
C ARG A 65 12.62 -4.35 6.08
N ARG A 66 11.71 -3.49 5.62
CA ARG A 66 10.27 -3.71 5.74
C ARG A 66 9.78 -4.88 4.90
N LEU A 67 10.37 -5.11 3.73
CA LEU A 67 10.05 -6.25 2.87
C LEU A 67 10.47 -7.57 3.51
N VAL A 68 11.69 -7.62 4.06
CA VAL A 68 12.18 -8.79 4.81
C VAL A 68 11.25 -9.10 5.98
N LYS A 69 10.93 -8.08 6.79
CA LYS A 69 10.01 -8.25 7.92
C LYS A 69 8.63 -8.74 7.49
N LYS A 70 8.09 -8.20 6.39
CA LYS A 70 6.81 -8.67 5.83
C LYS A 70 6.87 -10.12 5.36
N TRP A 71 7.98 -10.51 4.75
CA TRP A 71 8.20 -11.89 4.32
C TRP A 71 8.31 -12.84 5.52
N GLU A 72 9.00 -12.44 6.59
CA GLU A 72 9.07 -13.22 7.84
C GLU A 72 7.67 -13.39 8.49
N GLU A 73 6.82 -12.37 8.43
CA GLU A 73 5.49 -12.40 9.06
C GLU A 73 4.41 -13.06 8.18
N GLN A 74 4.49 -12.91 6.86
CA GLN A 74 3.39 -13.21 5.92
C GLN A 74 3.81 -14.11 4.75
N GLY A 75 5.06 -14.55 4.70
CA GLY A 75 5.62 -15.35 3.62
C GLY A 75 5.47 -14.68 2.25
N LEU A 76 5.16 -15.48 1.24
CA LEU A 76 4.99 -15.01 -0.14
C LEU A 76 3.86 -13.99 -0.30
N ALA A 77 2.78 -14.13 0.47
CA ALA A 77 1.65 -13.19 0.45
C ALA A 77 2.04 -11.77 0.86
N GLY A 78 3.08 -11.61 1.69
CA GLY A 78 3.60 -10.31 2.12
C GLY A 78 4.38 -9.55 1.04
N LEU A 79 4.88 -10.25 0.02
CA LEU A 79 5.62 -9.67 -1.10
C LEU A 79 4.72 -9.18 -2.22
N GLN A 80 3.53 -9.78 -2.36
CA GLN A 80 2.55 -9.35 -3.34
C GLN A 80 2.18 -7.88 -3.11
N THR A 81 2.17 -7.10 -4.19
CA THR A 81 1.73 -5.70 -4.13
C THR A 81 0.23 -5.68 -3.85
N THR A 82 -0.14 -5.56 -2.56
CA THR A 82 -1.53 -5.29 -2.20
C THR A 82 -1.89 -3.91 -2.73
N GLN A 83 -2.72 -3.87 -3.77
CA GLN A 83 -3.30 -2.62 -4.20
C GLN A 83 -4.25 -2.14 -3.11
N ARG A 84 -4.07 -0.89 -2.68
CA ARG A 84 -5.02 -0.28 -1.77
C ARG A 84 -6.40 -0.26 -2.44
N ALA A 85 -7.43 -0.75 -1.76
CA ALA A 85 -8.80 -0.75 -2.26
C ALA A 85 -9.31 0.67 -2.57
N ASP A 86 -8.77 1.69 -1.90
CA ASP A 86 -9.10 3.10 -2.12
C ASP A 86 -8.14 3.83 -3.07
N LYS A 87 -7.23 3.11 -3.74
CA LYS A 87 -6.29 3.72 -4.70
C LYS A 87 -7.08 4.36 -5.85
N GLY A 88 -6.90 5.66 -6.03
CA GLY A 88 -7.62 6.43 -7.05
C GLY A 88 -9.03 6.88 -6.63
N LYS A 89 -9.54 6.46 -5.47
CA LYS A 89 -10.82 6.94 -4.94
C LYS A 89 -10.61 8.23 -4.15
N HIS A 90 -11.41 9.25 -4.45
CA HIS A 90 -11.42 10.48 -3.64
C HIS A 90 -11.92 10.14 -2.22
N ARG A 91 -11.18 10.60 -1.21
CA ARG A 91 -11.52 10.42 0.21
C ARG A 91 -12.78 11.18 0.63
N ILE A 92 -13.10 12.23 -0.11
CA ILE A 92 -14.26 13.10 0.10
C ILE A 92 -15.05 13.08 -1.20
N ASP A 93 -16.37 13.09 -1.08
CA ASP A 93 -17.25 13.20 -2.24
C ASP A 93 -16.92 14.46 -3.06
N SER A 94 -17.00 14.34 -4.38
CA SER A 94 -16.61 15.40 -5.31
C SER A 94 -17.45 16.67 -5.16
N GLN A 95 -18.73 16.56 -4.78
CA GLN A 95 -19.62 17.69 -4.58
C GLN A 95 -19.17 18.48 -3.35
N TRP A 96 -18.86 17.78 -2.26
CA TRP A 96 -18.32 18.40 -1.04
C TRP A 96 -16.97 19.07 -1.28
N GLN A 97 -16.09 18.43 -2.05
CA GLN A 97 -14.81 19.04 -2.43
C GLN A 97 -15.01 20.33 -3.22
N LYS A 98 -15.90 20.33 -4.23
CA LYS A 98 -16.24 21.53 -5.01
C LYS A 98 -16.85 22.62 -4.15
N PHE A 99 -17.78 22.28 -3.26
CA PHE A 99 -18.41 23.21 -2.35
C PHE A 99 -17.39 23.90 -1.42
N ILE A 100 -16.48 23.13 -0.82
CA ILE A 100 -15.42 23.67 0.04
C ILE A 100 -14.55 24.66 -0.73
N ILE A 101 -14.07 24.27 -1.93
CA ILE A 101 -13.22 25.11 -2.76
C ILE A 101 -13.94 26.40 -3.16
N ASN A 102 -15.19 26.31 -3.62
CA ASN A 102 -15.97 27.48 -4.01
C ASN A 102 -16.23 28.42 -2.83
N THR A 103 -16.52 27.86 -1.65
CA THR A 103 -16.75 28.67 -0.43
C THR A 103 -15.51 29.48 -0.04
N TYR A 104 -14.30 28.91 -0.17
CA TYR A 104 -13.07 29.66 0.03
C TYR A 104 -12.84 30.73 -1.04
N LYS A 105 -13.05 30.39 -2.33
CA LYS A 105 -12.86 31.33 -3.43
C LYS A 105 -13.79 32.54 -3.31
N GLU A 106 -15.06 32.31 -2.98
CA GLU A 106 -16.04 33.37 -2.77
C GLU A 106 -15.77 34.16 -1.49
N GLY A 107 -15.46 33.47 -0.39
CA GLY A 107 -15.19 34.08 0.91
C GLY A 107 -13.91 34.93 0.94
N ASN A 108 -12.95 34.63 0.07
CA ASN A 108 -11.69 35.37 -0.06
C ASN A 108 -11.69 36.42 -1.18
N LYS A 109 -12.84 36.65 -1.84
CA LYS A 109 -12.95 37.64 -2.92
C LYS A 109 -13.06 39.06 -2.36
N GLY A 110 -12.42 40.02 -3.02
CA GLY A 110 -12.58 41.46 -2.72
C GLY A 110 -11.98 41.88 -1.37
N GLY A 111 -10.84 41.31 -0.98
CA GLY A 111 -10.13 41.67 0.26
C GLY A 111 -10.70 41.05 1.54
N LYS A 112 -11.80 40.31 1.44
CA LYS A 112 -12.35 39.51 2.55
C LYS A 112 -11.49 38.27 2.77
N ARG A 113 -11.51 37.72 3.98
CA ARG A 113 -10.89 36.45 4.32
C ARG A 113 -11.87 35.60 5.11
N ILE A 114 -11.97 34.33 4.76
CA ILE A 114 -12.77 33.34 5.49
C ILE A 114 -11.84 32.31 6.13
N THR A 115 -12.11 31.97 7.39
CA THR A 115 -11.33 30.96 8.11
C THR A 115 -11.87 29.55 7.84
N PRO A 116 -11.05 28.50 8.00
CA PRO A 116 -11.50 27.12 7.87
C PRO A 116 -12.68 26.75 8.77
N GLN A 117 -12.71 27.32 9.99
CA GLN A 117 -13.80 27.12 10.92
C GLN A 117 -15.13 27.69 10.40
N GLN A 118 -15.09 28.87 9.75
CA GLN A 118 -16.27 29.47 9.14
C GLN A 118 -16.76 28.67 7.93
N VAL A 119 -15.85 28.08 7.15
CA VAL A 119 -16.22 27.16 6.07
C VAL A 119 -16.87 25.89 6.64
N ALA A 120 -16.31 25.32 7.72
CA ALA A 120 -16.88 24.16 8.38
C ALA A 120 -18.30 24.43 8.90
N ILE A 121 -18.54 25.57 9.56
CA ILE A 121 -19.88 25.97 10.02
C ILE A 121 -20.88 26.02 8.85
N ARG A 122 -20.46 26.51 7.68
CA ARG A 122 -21.32 26.55 6.47
C ARG A 122 -21.62 25.16 5.89
N ILE A 123 -20.73 24.19 6.10
CA ILE A 123 -20.95 22.78 5.73
C ILE A 123 -21.98 22.14 6.68
N TYR A 124 -21.86 22.37 7.99
CA TYR A 124 -22.75 21.78 9.00
C TYR A 124 -24.14 22.44 9.03
N LEU A 125 -24.23 23.73 8.71
CA LEU A 125 -25.47 24.51 8.69
C LEU A 125 -25.66 25.17 7.32
N PRO A 126 -25.99 24.38 6.27
CA PRO A 126 -26.18 24.92 4.94
C PRO A 126 -27.42 25.82 4.92
N SER A 127 -27.19 27.14 4.95
CA SER A 127 -28.28 28.12 4.83
C SER A 127 -28.88 28.07 3.42
N PRO A 128 -30.22 28.13 3.26
CA PRO A 128 -30.90 28.06 1.95
C PRO A 128 -30.40 29.10 0.94
N ARG A 129 -29.88 30.23 1.44
CA ARG A 129 -29.36 31.33 0.62
C ARG A 129 -28.12 30.96 -0.20
N PHE A 130 -27.33 29.99 0.28
CA PHE A 130 -26.08 29.56 -0.35
C PHE A 130 -26.21 28.27 -1.16
N LEU A 131 -27.29 27.51 -0.98
CA LEU A 131 -27.56 26.30 -1.77
C LEU A 131 -28.01 26.64 -3.21
N ARG A 132 -28.50 27.86 -3.47
CA ARG A 132 -28.91 28.32 -4.81
C ARG A 132 -27.77 28.54 -5.80
N SER A 133 -26.54 28.82 -5.33
CA SER A 133 -25.40 28.99 -6.24
C SER A 133 -24.79 27.67 -6.70
N ALA A 134 -25.06 26.56 -5.99
CA ALA A 134 -24.55 25.23 -6.33
C ALA A 134 -25.43 24.49 -7.36
N SER A 135 -26.69 24.90 -7.56
CA SER A 135 -27.63 24.26 -8.49
C SER A 135 -27.64 24.89 -9.89
N LEU A 136 -26.73 25.82 -10.20
CA LEU A 136 -26.65 26.52 -11.49
C LEU A 136 -25.31 26.22 -12.17
N SER A 137 -25.21 25.03 -12.74
CA SER A 137 -24.34 24.74 -13.88
C SER A 137 -25.15 23.85 -14.82
N PRO A 138 -25.63 24.38 -15.97
CA PRO A 138 -26.27 23.55 -16.98
C PRO A 138 -25.23 22.67 -17.67
N GLN A 139 -25.73 21.53 -18.17
CA GLN A 139 -25.05 20.44 -18.87
C GLN A 139 -24.09 20.92 -19.98
#